data_AF-A0A1T4UVH2-F1
#
_entry.id   AF-A0A1T4UVH2-F1
#
_cell.length_a   1.000
_cell.length_b   1.000
_cell.length_c   1.000
_cell.angle_alpha   90.00
_cell.angle_beta   90.00
_cell.angle_gamma   90.00
#
_symmetry.space_group_name_H-M   'P 1'
#
loop_
_entity.id
_entity.type
_entity.pdbx_description
1 polymer ?
#
loop_
_entity_poly.entity_id
_entity_poly.type
_entity_poly.pdbx_seq_one_letter_code
_entity_poly.pdbx_strand_id
1 'polypeptide(L)'
;MSKKQSNHALTTQIIGWSAAIALCLIAFFGSVLFKSEPPERGAVEMLLANNEKGFATVEPGYKVSFPKDYGPHEAFRQEWWYVTANLNDDQGNEYGVQWTVFRSAVSPEKG
;
A
#
# COMPACT_ATOMS: atom_id res chain seq x y z
N MET A 1 0.52 37.43 60.59
CA MET A 1 1.01 36.05 60.35
C MET A 1 0.63 35.50 58.96
N SER A 2 0.55 36.33 57.90
CA SER A 2 -0.16 36.00 56.63
C SER A 2 0.72 35.90 55.37
N LYS A 3 2.01 36.30 55.41
CA LYS A 3 2.86 36.32 54.20
C LYS A 3 3.43 34.95 53.79
N LYS A 4 3.61 34.02 54.74
CA LYS A 4 4.29 32.73 54.46
C LYS A 4 3.43 31.76 53.64
N GLN A 5 2.10 31.74 53.85
CA GLN A 5 1.20 30.88 53.06
C GLN A 5 0.99 31.37 51.62
N SER A 6 0.98 32.69 51.40
CA SER A 6 0.82 33.29 50.06
C SER A 6 1.99 32.95 49.13
N ASN A 7 3.23 32.97 49.63
CA ASN A 7 4.40 32.69 48.81
C ASN A 7 4.47 31.23 48.33
N HIS A 8 4.04 30.26 49.15
CA HIS A 8 3.97 28.84 48.77
C HIS A 8 2.88 28.54 47.72
N ALA A 9 1.74 29.24 47.80
CA ALA A 9 0.68 29.13 46.79
C ALA A 9 1.14 29.64 45.41
N LEU A 10 1.82 30.79 45.38
CA LEU A 10 2.40 31.37 44.17
C LEU A 10 3.50 30.49 43.54
N THR A 11 4.38 29.90 44.34
CA THR A 11 5.43 28.99 43.83
C THR A 11 4.84 27.73 43.21
N THR A 12 3.82 27.14 43.86
CA THR A 12 3.14 25.94 43.36
C THR A 12 2.42 26.21 42.04
N GLN A 13 1.81 27.39 41.90
CA GLN A 13 1.16 27.83 40.66
C GLN A 13 2.19 28.00 39.53
N ILE A 14 3.31 28.71 39.77
CA ILE A 14 4.35 28.94 38.75
C ILE A 14 4.99 27.61 38.27
N ILE A 15 5.26 26.68 39.19
CA ILE A 15 5.81 25.36 38.85
C ILE A 15 4.79 24.56 38.02
N GLY A 16 3.51 24.59 38.37
CA GLY A 16 2.44 23.93 37.61
C GLY A 16 2.34 24.46 36.16
N TRP A 17 2.37 25.78 35.97
CA TRP A 17 2.34 26.38 34.63
C TRP A 17 3.61 26.10 33.82
N SER A 18 4.78 26.08 34.47
CA SER A 18 6.05 25.73 33.81
C SER A 18 6.05 24.28 33.32
N ALA A 19 5.52 23.35 34.12
CA ALA A 19 5.38 21.95 33.74
C ALA A 19 4.40 21.76 32.56
N ALA A 20 3.28 22.49 32.55
CA ALA A 20 2.32 22.48 31.45
C ALA A 20 2.95 23.00 30.14
N ILE A 21 3.72 24.09 30.20
CA ILE A 21 4.42 24.63 29.04
C ILE A 21 5.46 23.64 28.51
N ALA A 22 6.24 23.01 29.39
CA ALA A 22 7.22 22.01 28.98
C ALA A 22 6.56 20.79 28.29
N LEU A 23 5.42 20.32 28.80
CA LEU A 23 4.63 19.26 28.17
C LEU A 23 4.10 19.67 26.79
N CYS A 24 3.60 20.90 26.64
CA CYS A 24 3.16 21.43 25.35
C CYS A 24 4.32 21.54 24.35
N LEU A 25 5.50 21.96 24.79
CA LEU A 25 6.70 22.04 23.95
C LEU A 25 7.18 20.64 23.53
N ILE A 26 7.18 19.66 24.43
CA ILE A 26 7.53 18.27 24.12
C ILE A 26 6.53 17.66 23.13
N ALA A 27 5.23 17.91 23.30
CA ALA A 27 4.21 17.44 22.37
C ALA A 27 4.35 18.08 20.97
N PHE A 28 4.67 19.38 20.93
CA PHE A 28 4.88 20.11 19.69
C PHE A 28 6.19 19.71 18.98
N PHE A 29 7.29 19.53 19.72
CA PHE A 29 8.55 19.04 19.14
C PHE A 29 8.48 17.56 18.78
N GLY A 30 7.74 16.77 19.55
CA GLY A 30 7.49 15.37 19.27
C GLY A 30 6.84 15.16 17.91
N SER A 31 5.84 15.97 17.52
CA SER A 31 5.22 15.86 16.20
C SER A 31 6.16 16.21 15.04
N VAL A 32 7.22 17.01 15.29
CA VAL A 32 8.26 17.33 14.30
C VAL A 32 9.34 16.25 14.24
N LEU A 33 9.70 15.65 15.37
CA LEU A 33 10.72 14.60 15.47
C LEU A 33 10.19 13.22 15.03
N PHE A 34 8.90 12.94 15.25
CA PHE A 34 8.22 11.71 14.84
C PHE A 34 7.44 11.93 13.53
N LYS A 35 8.13 12.40 12.49
CA LYS A 35 7.57 12.40 11.13
C LYS A 35 7.52 10.95 10.63
N SER A 36 6.32 10.37 10.53
CA SER A 36 6.16 9.08 9.86
C SER A 36 6.50 9.24 8.38
N GLU A 37 7.45 8.44 7.88
CA GLU A 37 7.63 8.33 6.44
C GLU A 37 6.38 7.66 5.86
N PRO A 38 5.80 8.21 4.78
CA PRO A 38 4.71 7.54 4.10
C PRO A 38 5.21 6.16 3.65
N PRO A 39 4.35 5.12 3.67
CA PRO A 39 4.74 3.79 3.22
C PRO A 39 5.28 3.88 1.79
N GLU A 40 6.36 3.16 1.49
CA GLU A 40 6.90 3.08 0.12
C GLU A 40 5.83 2.49 -0.82
N ARG A 41 5.20 3.37 -1.62
CA ARG A 41 4.20 2.99 -2.63
C ARG A 41 4.79 2.86 -4.03
N GLY A 42 6.11 2.98 -4.18
CA GLY A 42 6.78 2.99 -5.48
C GLY A 42 6.45 1.78 -6.35
N ALA A 43 6.36 0.56 -5.77
CA ALA A 43 5.98 -0.64 -6.51
C ALA A 43 4.54 -0.59 -7.04
N VAL A 44 3.59 -0.12 -6.21
CA VAL A 44 2.18 0.05 -6.61
C VAL A 44 2.06 1.14 -7.66
N GLU A 45 2.76 2.25 -7.49
CA GLU A 45 2.82 3.33 -8.47
C GLU A 45 3.41 2.87 -9.80
N MET A 46 4.47 2.05 -9.79
CA MET A 46 5.03 1.46 -11.02
C MET A 46 4.07 0.49 -11.72
N LEU A 47 3.32 -0.31 -10.96
CA LEU A 47 2.29 -1.19 -11.51
C LEU A 47 1.15 -0.37 -12.16
N LEU A 48 0.73 0.70 -11.50
CA LEU A 48 -0.34 1.60 -11.96
C LEU A 48 0.13 2.62 -13.02
N ALA A 49 1.43 2.85 -13.17
CA ALA A 49 1.97 3.81 -14.12
C ALA A 49 1.60 3.40 -15.56
N ASN A 50 0.94 4.30 -16.28
CA ASN A 50 0.54 4.02 -17.67
C ASN A 50 1.70 4.26 -18.64
N ASN A 51 2.71 3.38 -18.60
CA ASN A 51 3.81 3.40 -19.56
C ASN A 51 3.65 2.28 -20.58
N GLU A 52 2.94 2.57 -21.67
CA GLU A 52 2.69 1.63 -22.77
C GLU A 52 3.84 1.60 -23.79
N LYS A 53 4.77 2.56 -23.71
CA LYS A 53 5.82 2.72 -24.71
C LYS A 53 6.76 1.51 -24.72
N GLY A 54 6.85 0.85 -25.87
CA GLY A 54 7.71 -0.32 -26.10
C GLY A 54 7.02 -1.66 -25.89
N PHE A 55 5.77 -1.70 -25.41
CA PHE A 55 4.95 -2.91 -25.40
C PHE A 55 4.13 -3.04 -26.69
N ALA A 56 3.70 -4.27 -27.00
CA ALA A 56 2.78 -4.53 -28.10
C ALA A 56 1.40 -3.90 -27.83
N THR A 57 0.79 -3.37 -28.89
CA THR A 57 -0.58 -2.83 -28.87
C THR A 57 -1.57 -3.91 -29.29
N VAL A 58 -2.76 -3.90 -28.68
CA VAL A 58 -3.86 -4.79 -29.08
C VAL A 58 -4.50 -4.23 -30.35
N GLU A 59 -4.28 -4.93 -31.47
CA GLU A 59 -4.80 -4.54 -32.78
C GLU A 59 -6.10 -5.28 -33.12
N PRO A 60 -7.08 -4.60 -33.75
CA PRO A 60 -8.29 -5.26 -34.23
C PRO A 60 -7.95 -6.29 -35.33
N GLY A 61 -8.70 -7.40 -35.36
CA GLY A 61 -8.54 -8.44 -36.38
C GLY A 61 -7.42 -9.46 -36.11
N TYR A 62 -6.74 -9.39 -34.96
CA TYR A 62 -5.87 -10.49 -34.52
C TYR A 62 -6.69 -11.78 -34.39
N LYS A 63 -6.25 -12.82 -35.12
CA LYS A 63 -6.88 -14.14 -35.04
C LYS A 63 -6.17 -14.98 -33.99
N VAL A 64 -6.86 -15.21 -32.87
CA VAL A 64 -6.39 -16.14 -31.83
C VAL A 64 -6.24 -17.54 -32.43
N SER A 65 -5.12 -18.17 -32.15
CA SER A 65 -4.67 -19.42 -32.74
C SER A 65 -4.11 -20.34 -31.67
N PHE A 66 -4.69 -21.54 -31.56
CA PHE A 66 -4.23 -22.55 -30.61
C PHE A 66 -3.39 -23.62 -31.32
N PRO A 67 -2.30 -24.13 -30.69
CA PRO A 67 -1.92 -23.95 -29.28
C PRO A 67 -1.05 -22.73 -28.97
N LYS A 68 -0.67 -21.95 -29.99
CA LYS A 68 0.25 -20.80 -29.85
C LYS A 68 -0.18 -19.82 -28.76
N ASP A 69 -1.46 -19.47 -28.72
CA ASP A 69 -2.01 -18.47 -27.80
C ASP A 69 -2.46 -19.06 -26.44
N TYR A 70 -2.04 -20.28 -26.08
CA TYR A 70 -2.16 -20.79 -24.70
C TYR A 70 -1.08 -20.26 -23.77
N GLY A 71 0.11 -19.99 -24.33
CA GLY A 71 1.29 -19.59 -23.57
C GLY A 71 1.25 -18.12 -23.17
N PRO A 72 2.30 -17.67 -22.47
CA PRO A 72 2.42 -16.28 -22.06
C PRO A 72 2.60 -15.33 -23.25
N HIS A 73 2.02 -14.14 -23.15
CA HIS A 73 2.13 -13.06 -24.12
C HIS A 73 3.06 -11.95 -23.60
N GLU A 74 4.35 -12.27 -23.45
CA GLU A 74 5.39 -11.44 -22.83
C GLU A 74 5.55 -10.04 -23.44
N ALA A 75 5.29 -9.91 -24.75
CA ALA A 75 5.34 -8.64 -25.47
C ALA A 75 4.27 -7.62 -25.00
N PHE A 76 3.22 -8.07 -24.33
CA PHE A 76 2.18 -7.21 -23.76
C PHE A 76 2.51 -6.87 -22.31
N ARG A 77 2.18 -5.64 -21.91
CA ARG A 77 2.43 -5.15 -20.55
C ARG A 77 1.64 -5.91 -19.49
N GLN A 78 0.39 -6.26 -19.80
CA GLN A 78 -0.55 -6.83 -18.84
C GLN A 78 -1.06 -8.18 -19.33
N GLU A 79 -1.12 -9.14 -18.42
CA GLU A 79 -1.57 -10.49 -18.71
C GLU A 79 -2.24 -11.15 -17.49
N TRP A 80 -3.28 -11.92 -17.77
CA TRP A 80 -4.26 -12.35 -16.78
C TRP A 80 -4.60 -13.82 -17.04
N TRP A 81 -4.47 -14.66 -16.01
CA TRP A 81 -5.04 -16.00 -16.00
C TRP A 81 -6.12 -16.06 -14.95
N TYR A 82 -7.32 -16.47 -15.37
CA TYR A 82 -8.47 -16.56 -14.48
C TYR A 82 -9.14 -17.93 -14.61
N VAL A 83 -9.12 -18.68 -13.51
CA VAL A 83 -9.71 -20.01 -13.43
C VAL A 83 -10.72 -20.01 -12.29
N THR A 84 -11.93 -20.43 -12.60
CA THR A 84 -12.97 -20.75 -11.62
C THR A 84 -13.46 -22.16 -11.85
N ALA A 85 -13.70 -22.89 -10.76
CA ALA A 85 -14.20 -24.26 -10.83
C ALA A 85 -15.09 -24.58 -9.63
N ASN A 86 -16.07 -25.45 -9.86
CA ASN A 86 -16.77 -26.15 -8.79
C ASN A 86 -16.22 -27.58 -8.76
N LEU A 87 -15.86 -28.07 -7.57
CA LEU A 87 -15.27 -29.38 -7.37
C LEU A 87 -16.13 -30.20 -6.41
N ASN A 88 -16.13 -31.51 -6.60
CA ASN A 88 -16.69 -32.48 -5.68
C ASN A 88 -15.57 -33.44 -5.25
N ASP A 89 -15.46 -33.75 -3.96
CA ASP A 89 -14.56 -34.81 -3.50
C ASP A 89 -15.23 -36.18 -3.48
N ASP A 90 -14.45 -37.22 -3.20
CA ASP A 90 -14.93 -38.62 -3.14
C ASP A 90 -15.95 -38.87 -2.01
N GLN A 91 -16.06 -37.95 -1.04
CA GLN A 91 -17.03 -38.03 0.06
C GLN A 91 -18.33 -37.28 -0.25
N GLY A 92 -18.41 -36.60 -1.39
CA GLY A 92 -19.57 -35.82 -1.84
C GLY A 92 -19.58 -34.37 -1.34
N ASN A 93 -18.48 -33.85 -0.77
CA ASN A 93 -18.38 -32.45 -0.38
C ASN A 93 -18.20 -31.56 -1.62
N GLU A 94 -18.82 -30.38 -1.61
CA GLU A 94 -18.73 -29.41 -2.70
C GLU A 94 -17.78 -28.26 -2.36
N TYR A 95 -16.95 -27.86 -3.33
CA TYR A 95 -15.99 -26.77 -3.19
C TYR A 95 -16.06 -25.79 -4.36
N GLY A 96 -15.95 -24.50 -4.06
CA GLY A 96 -15.64 -23.48 -5.06
C GLY A 96 -14.14 -23.20 -5.06
N VAL A 97 -13.54 -23.17 -6.26
CA VAL A 97 -12.14 -22.79 -6.47
C VAL A 97 -12.08 -21.56 -7.37
N GLN A 98 -11.26 -20.60 -6.97
CA GLN A 98 -10.87 -19.47 -7.78
C GLN A 98 -9.36 -19.33 -7.74
N TRP A 99 -8.75 -19.18 -8.89
CA TRP A 99 -7.33 -18.92 -9.05
C TRP A 99 -7.13 -17.81 -10.08
N THR A 100 -6.45 -16.75 -9.65
CA THR A 100 -6.14 -15.60 -10.50
C THR A 100 -4.67 -15.28 -10.43
N VAL A 101 -4.04 -15.10 -11.60
CA VAL A 101 -2.69 -14.56 -11.72
C VAL A 101 -2.74 -13.29 -12.54
N PHE A 102 -2.14 -12.23 -12.00
CA PHE A 102 -1.91 -10.97 -12.70
C PHE A 102 -0.42 -10.80 -12.95
N ARG A 103 -0.02 -10.60 -14.21
CA ARG A 103 1.33 -10.22 -14.60
C ARG A 103 1.30 -8.79 -15.15
N SER A 104 2.14 -7.94 -14.58
CA SER A 104 2.40 -6.59 -15.08
C SER A 104 3.90 -6.44 -15.31
N ALA A 105 4.30 -6.26 -16.56
CA ALA A 105 5.69 -6.00 -16.91
C ALA A 105 6.09 -4.56 -16.50
N VAL A 106 7.27 -4.41 -15.91
CA VAL A 106 7.84 -3.11 -15.50
C VAL A 106 8.73 -2.48 -16.57
N SER A 107 9.19 -3.27 -17.54
CA SER A 107 9.91 -2.80 -18.73
C SER A 107 9.68 -3.75 -19.93
N PRO A 108 9.77 -3.25 -21.17
CA PRO A 108 9.52 -4.06 -22.38
C PRO A 108 10.68 -4.97 -22.78
N GLU A 109 11.88 -4.76 -22.23
CA GLU A 109 13.14 -5.39 -22.66
C GLU A 109 13.55 -6.60 -21.81
N LYS A 110 12.78 -6.92 -20.77
CA LYS A 110 12.93 -8.13 -19.94
C LYS A 110 11.62 -8.92 -19.80
N GLY A 111 10.67 -8.65 -20.69
CA GLY A 111 9.40 -9.37 -20.77
C GLY A 111 9.63 -10.80 -21.18
#